data_AF-A0A7W0Y7V0-F1
#
_entry.id   AF-A0A7W0Y7V0-F1
#
_cell.length_a   1.000
_cell.length_b   1.000
_cell.length_c   1.000
_cell.angle_alpha   90.00
_cell.angle_beta   90.00
_cell.angle_gamma   90.00
#
_symmetry.space_group_name_H-M   'P 1'
#
loop_
_entity.id
_entity.type
_entity.pdbx_description
1 polymer ?
#
loop_
_entity_poly.entity_id
_entity_poly.type
_entity_poly.pdbx_seq_one_letter_code
_entity_poly.pdbx_strand_id
1 'polypeptide(L)'
;MIESFVDLTYRGLPLGRRIKLARVRPTNGYLELPTPMPVGTTITIVTDEGVAIEAVVHAIHEQVGGSDKTPGMQVFPTLAGAAAEVAAWWSARVALPEEEPQPVKPKPEPVVAAIEPPRERLDPHVTKDMPAVVVSGDTPEPIPA
;
A
#
# COMPACT_ATOMS: atom_id res chain seq x y z
N MET A 1 -28.82 14.81 8.29
CA MET A 1 -27.69 14.25 7.52
C MET A 1 -28.24 13.04 6.80
N ILE A 2 -28.14 12.97 5.47
CA ILE A 2 -28.71 11.85 4.69
C ILE A 2 -27.69 10.71 4.75
N GLU A 3 -28.06 9.61 5.40
CA GLU A 3 -27.26 8.39 5.37
C GLU A 3 -27.49 7.69 4.03
N SER A 4 -26.41 7.42 3.29
CA SER A 4 -26.47 6.69 2.02
C SER A 4 -25.81 5.33 2.18
N PHE A 5 -26.44 4.28 1.63
CA PHE A 5 -25.91 2.92 1.62
C PHE A 5 -25.62 2.49 0.19
N VAL A 6 -24.47 1.86 -0.02
CA VAL A 6 -24.00 1.45 -1.35
C VAL A 6 -23.43 0.03 -1.30
N ASP A 7 -23.46 -0.67 -2.41
CA ASP A 7 -22.75 -1.93 -2.58
C ASP A 7 -21.37 -1.65 -3.18
N LEU A 8 -20.37 -2.41 -2.74
CA LEU A 8 -19.00 -2.27 -3.24
C LEU A 8 -18.59 -3.50 -4.02
N THR A 9 -18.00 -3.30 -5.18
CA THR A 9 -17.40 -4.36 -5.98
C THR A 9 -15.97 -4.01 -6.37
N TYR A 10 -15.14 -5.04 -6.52
CA TYR A 10 -13.77 -4.95 -7.02
C TYR A 10 -13.60 -5.97 -8.13
N ARG A 11 -13.34 -5.50 -9.36
CA ARG A 11 -13.21 -6.36 -10.54
C ARG A 11 -14.40 -7.33 -10.70
N GLY A 12 -15.62 -6.85 -10.39
CA GLY A 12 -16.86 -7.64 -10.42
C GLY A 12 -17.09 -8.54 -9.21
N LEU A 13 -16.15 -8.63 -8.26
CA LEU A 13 -16.34 -9.39 -7.01
C LEU A 13 -16.99 -8.49 -5.95
N PRO A 14 -18.04 -8.94 -5.25
CA PRO A 14 -18.64 -8.17 -4.16
C PRO A 14 -17.66 -8.09 -2.98
N LEU A 15 -17.28 -6.87 -2.61
CA LEU A 15 -16.48 -6.60 -1.40
C LEU A 15 -17.38 -6.47 -0.17
N GLY A 16 -18.56 -5.91 -0.35
CA GLY A 16 -19.51 -5.65 0.72
C GLY A 16 -20.82 -5.15 0.17
N ARG A 17 -21.89 -5.38 0.94
CA ARG A 17 -23.23 -4.89 0.61
C ARG A 17 -23.70 -3.91 1.66
N ARG A 18 -24.49 -2.93 1.25
CA ARG A 18 -25.10 -1.93 2.13
C ARG A 18 -24.07 -1.26 3.02
N ILE A 19 -22.95 -0.89 2.43
CA ILE A 19 -21.84 -0.17 3.05
C ILE A 19 -22.25 1.29 3.24
N LYS A 20 -22.00 1.84 4.43
CA LYS A 20 -22.38 3.20 4.76
C LYS A 20 -21.41 4.20 4.10
N LEU A 21 -21.96 5.07 3.26
CA LEU A 21 -21.28 6.25 2.72
C LEU A 21 -21.52 7.42 3.69
N ALA A 22 -20.61 7.57 4.64
CA ALA A 22 -20.80 8.44 5.80
C ALA A 22 -20.52 9.93 5.51
N ARG A 23 -19.64 10.22 4.56
CA ARG A 23 -19.29 11.59 4.16
C ARG A 23 -19.20 11.66 2.65
N VAL A 24 -19.82 12.68 2.07
CA VAL A 24 -19.78 12.96 0.63
C VAL A 24 -19.43 14.43 0.46
N ARG A 25 -18.32 14.68 -0.22
CA ARG A 25 -17.82 15.99 -0.67
C ARG A 25 -17.82 15.99 -2.20
N PRO A 26 -17.64 17.14 -2.86
CA PRO A 26 -17.62 17.20 -4.33
C PRO A 26 -16.61 16.25 -4.97
N THR A 27 -15.42 16.11 -4.39
CA THR A 27 -14.29 15.36 -4.96
C THR A 27 -13.96 14.05 -4.25
N ASN A 28 -14.56 13.79 -3.08
CA ASN A 28 -14.27 12.59 -2.31
C ASN A 28 -15.44 12.13 -1.44
N GLY A 29 -15.39 10.88 -1.00
CA GLY A 29 -16.32 10.32 -0.03
C GLY A 29 -15.62 9.41 0.98
N TYR A 30 -16.29 9.09 2.09
CA TYR A 30 -15.82 8.15 3.09
C TYR A 30 -16.78 6.96 3.22
N LEU A 31 -16.24 5.76 3.01
CA LEU A 31 -16.93 4.49 3.13
C LEU A 31 -16.53 3.80 4.42
N GLU A 32 -17.50 3.51 5.29
CA GLU A 32 -17.28 2.74 6.51
C GLU A 32 -17.23 1.25 6.19
N LEU A 33 -16.03 0.66 6.21
CA LEU A 33 -15.79 -0.73 5.84
C LEU A 33 -14.80 -1.34 6.84
N PRO A 34 -15.14 -2.47 7.52
CA PRO A 34 -14.26 -3.09 8.51
C PRO A 34 -12.89 -3.50 7.94
N THR A 35 -12.87 -3.92 6.68
CA THR A 35 -11.67 -4.35 5.96
C THR A 35 -11.47 -3.45 4.74
N PRO A 36 -10.86 -2.26 4.90
CA PRO A 36 -10.64 -1.32 3.80
C PRO A 36 -9.70 -1.92 2.74
N MET A 37 -9.93 -1.56 1.48
CA MET A 37 -9.05 -1.93 0.38
C MET A 37 -7.76 -1.10 0.41
N PRO A 38 -6.63 -1.60 -0.13
CA PRO A 38 -5.39 -0.83 -0.22
C PRO A 38 -5.55 0.48 -1.01
N VAL A 39 -4.79 1.50 -0.62
CA VAL A 39 -4.70 2.77 -1.38
C VAL A 39 -4.25 2.51 -2.82
N GLY A 40 -4.84 3.23 -3.77
CA GLY A 40 -4.65 3.08 -5.21
C GLY A 40 -5.57 2.05 -5.86
N THR A 41 -6.36 1.31 -5.08
CA THR A 41 -7.30 0.33 -5.63
C THR A 41 -8.48 1.01 -6.30
N THR A 42 -8.75 0.66 -7.55
CA THR A 42 -10.01 1.01 -8.24
C THR A 42 -11.13 0.09 -7.79
N ILE A 43 -12.22 0.66 -7.29
CA ILE A 43 -13.44 -0.04 -6.89
C ILE A 43 -14.64 0.53 -7.65
N THR A 44 -15.73 -0.24 -7.71
CA THR A 44 -17.01 0.22 -8.24
C THR A 44 -18.02 0.27 -7.11
N ILE A 45 -18.58 1.46 -6.91
CA ILE A 45 -19.65 1.75 -5.96
C ILE A 45 -20.97 1.60 -6.73
N VAL A 46 -21.82 0.69 -6.29
CA VAL A 46 -23.15 0.45 -6.88
C VAL A 46 -24.20 1.01 -5.94
N THR A 47 -25.01 1.93 -6.43
CA THR A 47 -26.09 2.55 -5.64
C THR A 47 -27.32 1.65 -5.63
N ASP A 48 -28.25 1.91 -4.71
CA ASP A 48 -29.58 1.29 -4.66
C ASP A 48 -30.42 1.58 -5.91
N GLU A 49 -30.17 2.73 -6.55
CA GLU A 49 -30.75 3.13 -7.83
C GLU A 49 -30.09 2.41 -9.04
N GLY A 50 -29.10 1.56 -8.81
CA GLY A 50 -28.38 0.81 -9.84
C GLY A 50 -27.29 1.60 -10.57
N VAL A 51 -26.94 2.80 -10.08
CA VAL A 51 -25.88 3.63 -10.66
C VAL A 51 -24.52 3.06 -10.26
N ALA A 52 -23.65 2.82 -11.23
CA ALA A 52 -22.29 2.36 -11.00
C ALA A 52 -21.30 3.52 -11.10
N ILE A 53 -20.55 3.75 -10.02
CA ILE A 53 -19.58 4.83 -9.89
C ILE A 53 -18.20 4.21 -9.70
N GLU A 54 -17.29 4.44 -10.63
CA GLU A 54 -15.89 4.08 -10.45
C GLU A 54 -15.21 5.04 -9.47
N ALA A 55 -14.42 4.51 -8.54
CA ALA A 55 -13.70 5.32 -7.57
C ALA A 55 -12.35 4.70 -7.23
N VAL A 56 -11.38 5.54 -6.87
CA VAL A 56 -10.06 5.10 -6.41
C VAL A 56 -9.93 5.32 -4.91
N VAL A 57 -9.43 4.32 -4.20
CA VAL A 57 -9.11 4.44 -2.78
C VAL A 57 -7.90 5.35 -2.60
N HIS A 58 -8.05 6.42 -1.83
CA HIS A 58 -7.00 7.42 -1.62
C HIS A 58 -6.36 7.34 -0.24
N ALA A 59 -7.15 7.06 0.79
CA ALA A 59 -6.65 6.88 2.15
C ALA A 59 -7.47 5.81 2.87
N ILE A 60 -6.85 5.13 3.82
CA ILE A 60 -7.52 4.15 4.68
C ILE A 60 -7.45 4.60 6.12
N HIS A 61 -8.48 4.26 6.89
CA HIS A 61 -8.47 4.31 8.34
C HIS A 61 -8.67 2.90 8.86
N GLU A 62 -7.61 2.36 9.46
CA GLU A 62 -7.66 1.08 10.14
C GLU A 62 -8.13 1.28 11.59
N GLN A 63 -8.77 0.26 12.14
CA GLN A 63 -9.15 0.27 13.54
C GLN A 63 -7.91 0.08 14.41
N VAL A 64 -7.59 1.10 15.20
CA VAL A 64 -6.54 1.04 16.21
C VAL A 64 -7.17 1.08 17.61
N GLY A 65 -6.54 0.42 18.59
CA GLY A 65 -7.03 0.42 19.97
C GLY A 65 -7.16 1.86 20.50
N GLY A 66 -8.35 2.21 21.01
CA GLY A 66 -8.63 3.55 21.55
C GLY A 66 -9.06 4.61 20.52
N SER A 67 -9.27 4.25 19.25
CA SER A 67 -9.84 5.15 18.25
C SER A 67 -11.37 5.17 18.32
N ASP A 68 -11.95 6.38 18.40
CA ASP A 68 -13.39 6.61 18.27
C ASP A 68 -13.87 6.65 16.80
N LYS A 69 -12.93 6.55 15.84
CA LYS A 69 -13.24 6.62 14.42
C LYS A 69 -13.49 5.22 13.86
N THR A 70 -14.68 5.03 13.26
CA THR A 70 -15.04 3.80 12.54
C THR A 70 -14.05 3.52 11.41
N PRO A 71 -13.53 2.28 11.28
CA PRO A 71 -12.65 1.92 10.19
C PRO A 71 -13.34 2.10 8.83
N GLY A 72 -12.54 2.38 7.82
CA GLY A 72 -13.05 2.66 6.49
C GLY A 72 -12.01 3.22 5.54
N MET A 73 -12.49 3.80 4.44
CA MET A 73 -11.61 4.34 3.40
C MET A 73 -12.19 5.59 2.76
N GLN A 74 -11.30 6.51 2.44
CA GLN A 74 -11.59 7.69 1.63
C GLN A 74 -11.39 7.33 0.16
N VAL A 75 -12.37 7.69 -0.66
CA VAL A 75 -12.41 7.38 -2.09
C VAL A 75 -12.60 8.64 -2.92
N PHE A 76 -12.03 8.64 -4.11
CA PHE A 76 -12.18 9.69 -5.11
C PHE A 76 -12.98 9.12 -6.27
N PRO A 77 -14.24 9.53 -6.47
CA PRO A 77 -15.03 9.09 -7.60
C PRO A 77 -14.49 9.67 -8.91
N THR A 78 -14.49 8.85 -9.96
CA THR A 78 -14.16 9.27 -11.32
C THR A 78 -15.41 9.92 -11.94
N LEU A 79 -15.63 11.21 -11.66
CA LEU A 79 -16.79 11.95 -12.18
C LEU A 79 -16.54 12.59 -13.56
N ALA A 80 -15.28 12.83 -13.91
CA ALA A 80 -14.92 13.41 -15.21
C ALA A 80 -15.24 12.41 -16.33
N GLY A 81 -16.13 12.79 -17.25
CA GLY A 81 -16.58 11.91 -18.35
C GLY A 81 -17.58 10.82 -17.92
N ALA A 82 -18.01 10.81 -16.66
CA ALA A 82 -19.06 9.92 -16.20
C ALA A 82 -20.43 10.33 -16.80
N ALA A 83 -21.37 9.39 -16.81
CA ALA A 83 -22.74 9.67 -17.21
C ALA A 83 -23.35 10.78 -16.33
N ALA A 84 -24.24 11.60 -16.91
CA ALA A 84 -24.85 12.74 -16.20
C ALA A 84 -25.59 12.31 -14.92
N GLU A 85 -26.16 11.10 -14.92
CA GLU A 85 -26.81 10.50 -13.75
C GLU A 85 -25.83 10.24 -12.58
N VAL A 86 -24.59 9.84 -12.86
CA VAL A 86 -23.55 9.64 -11.84
C VAL A 86 -23.20 10.97 -11.17
N ALA A 87 -22.95 12.00 -11.99
CA ALA A 87 -22.63 13.33 -11.49
C ALA A 87 -23.79 13.96 -10.71
N ALA A 88 -25.03 13.79 -11.18
CA ALA A 88 -26.24 14.25 -10.50
C ALA A 88 -26.46 13.53 -9.17
N TRP A 89 -26.31 12.19 -9.16
CA TRP A 89 -26.47 11.38 -7.94
C TRP A 89 -25.46 11.78 -6.87
N TRP A 90 -24.20 11.96 -7.26
CA TRP A 90 -23.13 12.36 -6.34
C TRP A 90 -23.37 13.76 -5.80
N SER A 91 -23.64 14.73 -6.69
CA SER A 91 -23.90 16.13 -6.33
C SER A 91 -25.09 16.29 -5.40
N ALA A 92 -26.17 15.53 -5.60
CA ALA A 92 -27.36 15.54 -4.75
C ALA A 92 -27.07 15.07 -3.31
N ARG A 93 -25.98 14.31 -3.10
CA ARG A 93 -25.58 13.74 -1.81
C ARG A 93 -24.43 14.48 -1.16
N VAL A 94 -23.81 15.45 -1.84
CA VAL A 94 -22.78 16.32 -1.26
C VAL A 94 -23.38 17.02 -0.03
N ALA A 95 -22.92 16.59 1.15
CA ALA A 95 -23.42 17.08 2.43
C ALA A 95 -22.41 17.99 3.14
N LEU A 96 -21.16 18.00 2.66
CA LEU A 96 -20.07 18.77 3.23
C LEU A 96 -19.41 19.61 2.12
N PRO A 97 -18.91 20.82 2.46
CA PRO A 97 -18.10 21.61 1.53
C PRO A 97 -16.83 20.85 1.14
N GLU A 98 -16.10 21.32 0.13
CA GLU A 98 -14.80 20.74 -0.20
C GLU A 98 -13.81 20.90 0.98
N GLU A 99 -12.98 19.87 1.23
CA GLU A 99 -11.94 19.95 2.26
C GLU A 99 -10.74 20.67 1.68
N GLU A 100 -10.19 21.64 2.41
CA GLU A 100 -8.92 22.26 2.02
C GLU A 100 -7.82 21.19 1.95
N PRO A 101 -6.96 21.21 0.93
CA PRO A 101 -5.89 20.23 0.80
C PRO A 101 -4.99 20.31 2.04
N GLN A 102 -5.01 19.26 2.85
CA GLN A 102 -4.13 19.21 4.02
C GLN A 102 -2.68 19.22 3.55
N PRO A 103 -1.80 20.04 4.16
CA PRO A 103 -0.39 20.04 3.83
C PRO A 103 0.19 18.66 4.12
N VAL A 104 0.57 17.96 3.05
CA VAL A 104 1.31 16.70 3.16
C VAL A 104 2.59 16.96 3.93
N LYS A 105 2.70 16.43 5.15
CA LYS A 105 3.98 16.44 5.87
C LYS A 105 4.98 15.69 4.98
N PRO A 106 6.12 16.31 4.62
CA PRO A 106 7.10 15.66 3.76
C PRO A 106 7.51 14.33 4.38
N LYS A 107 7.37 13.26 3.59
CA LYS A 107 7.84 11.93 3.95
C LYS A 107 9.33 12.05 4.28
N PRO A 108 9.79 11.63 5.48
CA PRO A 108 11.21 11.67 5.80
C PRO A 108 11.96 10.85 4.74
N GLU A 109 12.88 11.49 4.03
CA GLU A 109 13.74 10.81 3.08
C GLU A 109 14.51 9.71 3.81
N PRO A 110 14.64 8.51 3.23
CA PRO A 110 15.46 7.47 3.82
C PRO A 110 16.89 7.98 3.89
N VAL A 111 17.39 8.21 5.10
CA VAL A 111 18.82 8.44 5.34
C VAL A 111 19.52 7.14 4.97
N VAL A 112 20.11 7.11 3.77
CA VAL A 112 20.99 6.03 3.36
C VAL A 112 22.21 6.12 4.28
N ALA A 113 22.25 5.30 5.32
CA ALA A 113 23.46 5.11 6.09
C ALA A 113 24.53 4.59 5.11
N ALA A 114 25.52 5.44 4.82
CA ALA A 114 26.69 5.03 4.06
C ALA A 114 27.33 3.86 4.80
N ILE A 115 27.19 2.66 4.26
CA ILE A 115 27.94 1.49 4.69
C ILE A 115 29.39 1.79 4.30
N GLU A 116 30.21 2.21 5.27
CA GLU A 116 31.65 2.29 5.06
C GLU A 116 32.14 0.88 4.64
N PRO A 117 32.88 0.76 3.52
CA PRO A 117 33.43 -0.53 3.12
C PRO A 117 34.37 -1.07 4.22
N PRO A 118 34.40 -2.40 4.44
CA PRO A 118 35.30 -3.00 5.43
C PRO A 118 36.73 -2.59 5.13
N ARG A 119 37.40 -1.94 6.08
CA ARG A 119 38.84 -1.70 5.98
C ARG A 119 39.53 -3.05 6.06
N GLU A 120 40.09 -3.47 4.92
CA GLU A 120 40.91 -4.67 4.79
C GLU A 120 42.09 -4.55 5.76
N ARG A 121 42.06 -5.38 6.80
CA ARG A 121 43.11 -5.46 7.82
C ARG A 121 44.26 -6.25 7.20
N LEU A 122 45.27 -5.53 6.70
CA LEU A 122 46.54 -6.14 6.32
C LEU A 122 47.22 -6.69 7.57
N ASP A 123 47.15 -8.00 7.77
CA ASP A 123 47.96 -8.70 8.76
C ASP A 123 49.44 -8.67 8.31
N PRO A 124 50.37 -8.13 9.12
CA PRO A 124 51.78 -8.19 8.79
C PRO A 124 52.27 -9.63 8.90
N HIS A 125 52.78 -10.13 7.78
CA HIS A 125 53.50 -11.39 7.66
C HIS A 125 54.57 -11.53 8.77
N VAL A 126 54.36 -12.48 9.68
CA VAL A 126 55.43 -13.01 10.52
C VAL A 126 56.14 -14.08 9.71
N THR A 127 57.29 -13.70 9.14
CA THR A 127 58.30 -14.62 8.64
C THR A 127 58.76 -15.50 9.81
N LYS A 128 58.46 -16.80 9.76
CA LYS A 128 59.08 -17.77 10.65
C LYS A 128 59.90 -18.75 9.83
N ASP A 129 61.20 -18.65 10.05
CA ASP A 129 62.27 -19.50 9.58
C ASP A 129 61.89 -20.98 9.43
N MET A 130 62.20 -21.51 8.25
CA MET A 130 62.41 -22.94 8.02
C MET A 130 63.60 -23.42 8.86
N PRO A 131 63.60 -24.70 9.26
CA PRO A 131 64.66 -25.53 8.71
C PRO A 131 64.20 -26.86 8.11
N ALA A 132 64.81 -27.14 6.96
CA ALA A 132 65.30 -28.39 6.39
C ALA A 132 64.59 -29.74 6.69
N VAL A 133 63.99 -30.27 5.61
CA VAL A 133 64.30 -31.57 4.96
C VAL A 133 64.48 -32.81 5.84
N VAL A 134 63.54 -33.76 5.72
CA VAL A 134 63.86 -35.19 5.57
C VAL A 134 62.93 -35.84 4.54
N VAL A 135 63.57 -36.57 3.62
CA VAL A 135 63.06 -37.33 2.47
C VAL A 135 62.55 -38.70 2.90
N SER A 136 61.42 -39.16 2.35
CA SER A 136 61.01 -40.55 2.04
C SER A 136 59.57 -40.46 1.48
N GLY A 137 59.18 -40.86 0.27
CA GLY A 137 59.66 -41.92 -0.61
C GLY A 137 58.69 -43.10 -0.54
N ASP A 138 57.62 -43.12 -1.36
CA ASP A 138 57.00 -44.34 -1.94
C ASP A 138 55.84 -43.92 -2.89
N THR A 139 56.08 -43.91 -4.21
CA THR A 139 55.71 -44.94 -5.21
C THR A 139 54.24 -44.84 -5.68
N PRO A 140 54.00 -44.54 -6.98
CA PRO A 140 52.66 -44.46 -7.56
C PRO A 140 52.19 -45.83 -8.07
N GLU A 141 50.91 -46.15 -7.87
CA GLU A 141 50.26 -47.27 -8.56
C GLU A 141 49.16 -46.75 -9.51
N PRO A 142 49.16 -47.16 -10.79
CA PRO A 142 48.16 -46.73 -11.76
C PRO A 142 46.94 -47.68 -11.85
N ILE A 143 45.74 -47.06 -11.90
CA ILE A 143 44.51 -47.31 -12.70
C ILE A 143 44.19 -48.76 -13.14
N PRO A 144 42.91 -49.21 -13.11
CA PRO A 144 42.10 -49.04 -14.34
C PRO A 144 40.57 -48.87 -14.17
N ALA A 145 39.99 -48.21 -15.18
CA ALA A 145 38.64 -48.26 -15.77
C ALA A 145 37.37 -48.27 -14.87
#